data_AF-A0A9P0I581-F1
#
_entry.id   AF-A0A9P0I581-F1
#
_cell.length_a   1.000
_cell.length_b   1.000
_cell.length_c   1.000
_cell.angle_alpha   90.00
_cell.angle_beta   90.00
_cell.angle_gamma   90.00
#
_symmetry.space_group_name_H-M   'P 1'
#
loop_
_entity.id
_entity.type
_entity.pdbx_description
1 polymer ?
#
loop_
_entity_poly.entity_id
_entity_poly.type
_entity_poly.pdbx_seq_one_letter_code
_entity_poly.pdbx_strand_id
1 'polypeptide(L)'
;MYADSFAHPDQFVKIVDQPTPRERMIQVVRWYLSSYHAGRKSQVAKKPYNPILGEQEVGDGPVPWCSPDQLSFVAEQVSHHPPISAFYAEHVNKRIQFEAWVWTKSKFLGLSIGVHNIVPWIELGGSVVIECVQTGHKANIEFLTKPFYGGKKHRVTCEVFAGADKKPYYTAQGEWNSRMDGRWTDSGRSEVLFEVSSMKARRKRVAPVSRQQGHESRRVWRHVTCALRGADCDAATAAKRAVEQAQRDAVKARDANGEKWNTLLFSPKGDDGWEYMTPLSKRVPSAKTTPQHKNGETAENTR
;
A
#
# COMPACT_ATOMS: atom_id res chain seq x y z
N MET A 1 -6.91 2.64 -5.94
CA MET A 1 -5.63 1.95 -6.12
C MET A 1 -4.87 1.82 -4.81
N TYR A 2 -4.40 2.89 -4.16
CA TYR A 2 -3.61 2.73 -2.92
C TYR A 2 -4.41 2.10 -1.77
N ALA A 3 -5.67 2.52 -1.60
CA ALA A 3 -6.56 1.87 -0.65
C ALA A 3 -6.86 0.40 -1.01
N ASP A 4 -6.62 -0.05 -2.25
CA ASP A 4 -6.84 -1.44 -2.64
C ASP A 4 -5.81 -2.38 -2.01
N SER A 5 -4.67 -1.84 -1.55
CA SER A 5 -3.74 -2.58 -0.69
C SER A 5 -4.39 -3.06 0.62
N PHE A 6 -5.48 -2.39 1.04
CA PHE A 6 -6.29 -2.71 2.21
C PHE A 6 -7.66 -3.30 1.83
N ALA A 7 -7.77 -3.96 0.68
CA ALA A 7 -9.00 -4.69 0.33
C ALA A 7 -9.32 -5.85 1.29
N HIS A 8 -8.29 -6.39 1.96
CA HIS A 8 -8.41 -7.38 3.02
C HIS A 8 -7.86 -6.79 4.32
N PRO A 9 -8.59 -5.84 4.95
CA PRO A 9 -8.12 -5.17 6.17
C PRO A 9 -7.94 -6.14 7.34
N ASP A 10 -8.65 -7.27 7.32
CA ASP A 10 -8.49 -8.39 8.26
C ASP A 10 -7.05 -8.94 8.26
N GLN A 11 -6.41 -9.04 7.09
CA GLN A 11 -5.03 -9.53 6.98
C GLN A 11 -4.04 -8.55 7.62
N PHE A 12 -4.30 -7.25 7.49
CA PHE A 12 -3.48 -6.19 8.08
C PHE A 12 -3.61 -6.15 9.60
N VAL A 13 -4.84 -6.08 10.12
CA VAL A 13 -5.06 -6.00 11.58
C VAL A 13 -4.64 -7.28 12.31
N LYS A 14 -4.67 -8.43 11.64
CA LYS A 14 -4.23 -9.71 12.22
C LYS A 14 -2.72 -9.75 12.49
N ILE A 15 -1.93 -8.82 11.93
CA ILE A 15 -0.49 -8.72 12.21
C ILE A 15 -0.24 -8.57 13.71
N VAL A 16 -0.99 -7.70 14.40
CA VAL A 16 -0.78 -7.47 15.84
C VAL A 16 -1.18 -8.66 16.71
N ASP A 17 -2.04 -9.54 16.18
CA ASP A 17 -2.55 -10.70 16.90
C ASP A 17 -1.58 -11.91 16.83
N GLN A 18 -0.49 -11.84 16.03
CA GLN A 18 0.46 -12.93 15.96
C GLN A 18 1.45 -12.91 17.14
N PRO A 19 1.64 -14.03 17.86
CA PRO A 19 2.36 -14.03 19.12
C PRO A 19 3.87 -13.84 18.95
N THR A 20 4.46 -14.47 17.93
CA THR A 20 5.92 -14.42 17.72
C THR A 20 6.33 -13.40 16.64
N PRO A 21 7.56 -12.83 16.71
CA PRO A 21 8.12 -12.03 15.62
C PRO A 21 8.12 -12.73 14.26
N ARG A 22 8.39 -14.05 14.24
CA ARG A 22 8.38 -14.86 13.02
C ARG A 22 6.99 -14.91 12.37
N GLU A 23 5.96 -15.19 13.16
CA GLU A 23 4.57 -15.22 12.67
C GLU A 23 4.07 -13.83 12.28
N ARG A 24 4.47 -12.78 13.00
CA ARG A 24 4.18 -11.38 12.61
C ARG A 24 4.75 -11.07 11.24
N MET A 25 6.01 -11.41 10.98
CA MET A 25 6.64 -11.19 9.69
C MET A 25 5.94 -11.96 8.57
N ILE A 26 5.58 -13.24 8.79
CA ILE A 26 4.83 -14.03 7.81
C ILE A 26 3.45 -13.42 7.55
N GLN A 27 2.77 -12.89 8.57
CA GLN A 27 1.49 -12.22 8.40
C GLN A 27 1.62 -10.88 7.64
N VAL A 28 2.73 -10.14 7.80
CA VAL A 28 3.07 -8.97 6.98
C VAL A 28 3.23 -9.39 5.51
N VAL A 29 3.99 -10.45 5.24
CA VAL A 29 4.16 -11.00 3.88
C VAL A 29 2.82 -11.44 3.27
N ARG A 30 1.97 -12.13 4.06
CA ARG A 30 0.63 -12.54 3.64
C ARG A 30 -0.24 -11.34 3.25
N TRP A 31 -0.29 -10.31 4.10
CA TRP A 31 -1.03 -9.09 3.81
C TRP A 31 -0.50 -8.40 2.55
N TYR A 32 0.81 -8.19 2.46
CA TYR A 32 1.46 -7.53 1.34
C TYR A 32 1.19 -8.23 0.00
N LEU A 33 1.42 -9.55 -0.07
CA LEU A 33 1.28 -10.30 -1.32
C LEU A 33 -0.17 -10.51 -1.73
N SER A 34 -1.09 -10.70 -0.78
CA SER A 34 -2.52 -10.84 -1.07
C SER A 34 -3.19 -9.52 -1.50
N SER A 35 -2.47 -8.41 -1.45
CA SER A 35 -3.01 -7.09 -1.82
C SER A 35 -3.09 -6.87 -3.35
N TYR A 36 -2.21 -7.54 -4.12
CA TYR A 36 -2.02 -7.27 -5.54
C TYR A 36 -3.20 -7.69 -6.42
N HIS A 37 -3.91 -8.77 -6.06
CA HIS A 37 -5.09 -9.22 -6.81
C HIS A 37 -6.26 -8.23 -6.69
N ALA A 38 -6.39 -7.59 -5.53
CA ALA A 38 -7.53 -6.73 -5.24
C ALA A 38 -7.50 -5.42 -6.04
N GLY A 39 -6.31 -4.94 -6.38
CA GLY A 39 -6.13 -3.75 -7.24
C GLY A 39 -6.49 -3.98 -8.71
N ARG A 40 -6.79 -5.22 -9.14
CA ARG A 40 -6.85 -5.59 -10.56
C ARG A 40 -7.96 -6.59 -10.90
N LYS A 41 -9.22 -6.22 -10.61
CA LYS A 41 -10.40 -7.06 -10.92
C LYS A 41 -10.76 -7.19 -12.42
N SER A 42 -10.11 -6.45 -13.33
CA SER A 42 -10.34 -6.57 -14.77
C SER A 42 -9.06 -6.91 -15.52
N GLN A 43 -9.16 -7.75 -16.56
CA GLN A 43 -8.02 -8.04 -17.45
C GLN A 43 -7.55 -6.82 -18.25
N VAL A 44 -8.42 -5.81 -18.40
CA VAL A 44 -8.06 -4.53 -19.02
C VAL A 44 -7.28 -3.69 -18.01
N ALA A 45 -6.05 -3.30 -18.39
CA ALA A 45 -5.25 -2.33 -17.67
C ALA A 45 -5.99 -0.99 -17.60
N LYS A 46 -6.51 -0.63 -16.42
CA LYS A 46 -7.10 0.70 -16.19
C LYS A 46 -6.10 1.56 -15.43
N LYS A 47 -5.79 2.74 -15.98
CA LYS A 47 -4.98 3.73 -15.26
C LYS A 47 -5.77 4.15 -14.01
N PRO A 48 -5.18 4.06 -12.81
CA PRO A 48 -5.82 4.60 -11.61
C PRO A 48 -6.03 6.11 -11.78
N TYR A 49 -7.14 6.63 -11.27
CA TYR A 49 -7.23 8.07 -11.05
C TYR A 49 -6.16 8.46 -10.03
N ASN A 50 -5.40 9.51 -10.34
CA ASN A 50 -4.52 10.12 -9.35
C ASN A 50 -5.36 10.56 -8.15
N PRO A 51 -5.04 10.11 -6.92
CA PRO A 51 -5.73 10.60 -5.74
C PRO A 51 -5.45 12.08 -5.59
N ILE A 52 -6.42 12.80 -5.08
CA ILE A 52 -6.31 14.22 -4.81
C ILE A 52 -6.91 14.55 -3.44
N LEU A 53 -6.16 15.44 -2.78
CA LEU A 53 -6.36 16.37 -1.66
C LEU A 53 -7.34 16.07 -0.51
N GLY A 54 -6.82 16.32 0.69
CA GLY A 54 -7.43 16.87 1.91
C GLY A 54 -8.84 16.51 2.34
N GLU A 55 -8.96 16.00 3.57
CA GLU A 55 -10.04 16.41 4.47
C GLU A 55 -9.41 17.11 5.69
N GLN A 56 -10.13 18.08 6.25
CA GLN A 56 -9.79 18.80 7.48
C GLN A 56 -10.31 17.98 8.68
N GLU A 57 -9.52 17.88 9.74
CA GLU A 57 -9.80 17.05 10.92
C GLU A 57 -11.06 17.48 11.67
N VAL A 58 -11.90 16.51 12.02
CA VAL A 58 -12.82 16.58 13.16
C VAL A 58 -12.92 15.18 13.81
N GLY A 59 -12.31 14.97 14.97
CA GLY A 59 -12.50 13.82 15.88
C GLY A 59 -11.58 12.61 15.67
N ASP A 60 -10.97 12.11 16.76
CA ASP A 60 -10.27 10.82 17.05
C ASP A 60 -9.63 9.96 15.93
N GLY A 61 -9.39 10.49 14.73
CA GLY A 61 -8.80 9.75 13.60
C GLY A 61 -8.75 10.56 12.30
N PRO A 62 -8.11 10.02 11.25
CA PRO A 62 -8.00 10.69 9.95
C PRO A 62 -9.33 10.75 9.17
N VAL A 63 -10.37 10.07 9.66
CA VAL A 63 -11.71 10.02 9.05
C VAL A 63 -12.76 10.20 10.16
N PRO A 64 -13.45 11.37 10.25
CA PRO A 64 -14.34 11.74 11.35
C PRO A 64 -15.44 10.73 11.71
N TRP A 65 -15.93 10.00 10.71
CA TRP A 65 -17.05 9.07 10.83
C TRP A 65 -16.61 7.59 10.94
N CYS A 66 -15.31 7.34 11.06
CA CYS A 66 -14.73 6.02 11.24
C CYS A 66 -14.68 5.68 12.74
N SER A 67 -15.23 4.55 13.15
CA SER A 67 -15.12 4.12 14.55
C SER A 67 -13.69 3.68 14.89
N PRO A 68 -13.26 3.74 16.16
CA PRO A 68 -11.94 3.22 16.60
C PRO A 68 -11.66 1.74 16.26
N ASP A 69 -12.72 0.95 16.04
CA ASP A 69 -12.66 -0.46 15.65
C ASP A 69 -12.68 -0.69 14.12
N GLN A 70 -12.50 0.37 13.34
CA GLN A 70 -12.44 0.31 11.88
C GLN A 70 -11.08 0.77 11.38
N LEU A 71 -10.64 0.17 10.28
CA LEU A 71 -9.46 0.64 9.55
C LEU A 71 -9.85 1.89 8.75
N SER A 72 -9.22 3.01 9.08
CA SER A 72 -9.31 4.27 8.33
C SER A 72 -8.17 4.36 7.31
N PHE A 73 -8.38 5.13 6.24
CA PHE A 73 -7.38 5.34 5.19
C PHE A 73 -7.52 6.74 4.59
N VAL A 74 -6.41 7.44 4.42
CA VAL A 74 -6.31 8.72 3.71
C VAL A 74 -5.15 8.70 2.72
N ALA A 75 -5.24 9.51 1.67
CA ALA A 75 -4.18 9.66 0.69
C ALA A 75 -4.18 11.06 0.11
N GLU A 76 -3.00 11.54 -0.24
CA GLU A 76 -2.77 12.85 -0.83
C GLU A 76 -1.78 12.75 -1.98
N GLN A 77 -2.04 13.45 -3.09
CA GLN A 77 -1.01 13.71 -4.08
C GLN A 77 -0.16 14.89 -3.62
N VAL A 78 1.01 14.57 -3.07
CA VAL A 78 1.93 15.50 -2.42
C VAL A 78 2.90 16.17 -3.41
N SER A 79 3.04 15.62 -4.61
CA SER A 79 3.78 16.27 -5.70
C SER A 79 3.21 15.92 -7.08
N HIS A 80 3.33 16.86 -8.03
CA HIS A 80 2.91 16.70 -9.43
C HIS A 80 4.10 16.40 -10.36
N HIS A 81 5.25 17.02 -10.12
CA HIS A 81 6.45 16.89 -10.92
C HIS A 81 7.68 16.69 -10.01
N PRO A 82 8.10 15.43 -9.74
CA PRO A 82 7.49 14.17 -10.19
C PRO A 82 6.15 13.86 -9.49
N PRO A 83 5.28 13.02 -10.07
CA PRO A 83 4.03 12.64 -9.41
C PRO A 83 4.31 11.74 -8.21
N ILE A 84 4.02 12.24 -7.00
CA ILE A 84 4.17 11.51 -5.74
C ILE A 84 2.81 11.47 -5.03
N SER A 85 2.41 10.29 -4.56
CA SER A 85 1.24 10.11 -3.70
C SER A 85 1.68 9.54 -2.35
N ALA A 86 1.29 10.20 -1.26
CA ALA A 86 1.46 9.71 0.11
C ALA A 86 0.11 9.17 0.62
N PHE A 87 0.17 8.16 1.49
CA PHE A 87 -1.02 7.53 2.05
C PHE A 87 -0.74 6.98 3.45
N TYR A 88 -1.80 7.01 4.26
CA TYR A 88 -1.77 6.65 5.66
C TYR A 88 -3.01 5.83 5.99
N ALA A 89 -2.84 4.81 6.84
CA ALA A 89 -3.91 3.97 7.32
C ALA A 89 -3.71 3.63 8.79
N GLU A 90 -4.79 3.49 9.54
CA GLU A 90 -4.70 3.14 10.95
C GLU A 90 -5.93 2.42 11.48
N HIS A 91 -5.73 1.66 12.54
CA HIS A 91 -6.78 1.07 13.34
C HIS A 91 -6.49 1.34 14.82
N VAL A 92 -7.29 2.20 15.43
CA VAL A 92 -7.06 2.75 16.77
C VAL A 92 -7.02 1.65 17.83
N ASN A 93 -8.07 0.81 17.91
CA ASN A 93 -8.15 -0.25 18.94
C ASN A 93 -7.04 -1.30 18.84
N LYS A 94 -6.63 -1.63 17.62
CA LYS A 94 -5.55 -2.59 17.34
C LYS A 94 -4.15 -1.96 17.45
N ARG A 95 -4.06 -0.64 17.66
CA ARG A 95 -2.81 0.12 17.80
C ARG A 95 -1.82 -0.14 16.66
N ILE A 96 -2.34 -0.20 15.44
CA ILE A 96 -1.54 -0.39 14.22
C ILE A 96 -1.76 0.78 13.27
N GLN A 97 -0.66 1.30 12.74
CA GLN A 97 -0.64 2.34 11.71
C GLN A 97 0.26 1.92 10.56
N PHE A 98 0.01 2.48 9.39
CA PHE A 98 0.78 2.27 8.18
C PHE A 98 0.92 3.61 7.45
N GLU A 99 2.13 3.88 6.98
CA GLU A 99 2.48 5.06 6.22
C GLU A 99 3.32 4.64 5.03
N ALA A 100 3.01 5.19 3.86
CA ALA A 100 3.84 5.01 2.67
C ALA A 100 3.64 6.15 1.68
N TRP A 101 4.62 6.29 0.80
CA TRP A 101 4.55 7.16 -0.36
C TRP A 101 5.08 6.43 -1.59
N VAL A 102 4.60 6.83 -2.75
CA VAL A 102 4.95 6.19 -4.02
C VAL A 102 5.09 7.21 -5.13
N TRP A 103 6.09 6.99 -5.97
CA TRP A 103 6.26 7.65 -7.24
C TRP A 103 6.62 6.60 -8.28
N THR A 104 6.27 6.86 -9.54
CA THR A 104 6.48 5.91 -10.62
C THR A 104 7.18 6.58 -11.79
N LYS A 105 8.22 5.94 -12.31
CA LYS A 105 8.87 6.35 -13.56
C LYS A 105 8.45 5.42 -14.68
N SER A 106 7.79 5.96 -15.70
CA SER A 106 7.41 5.20 -16.88
C SER A 106 8.53 5.24 -17.92
N LYS A 107 8.86 4.09 -18.52
CA LYS A 107 9.78 3.98 -19.67
C LYS A 107 9.10 3.15 -20.75
N PHE A 108 9.19 3.61 -22.00
CA PHE A 108 8.78 2.82 -23.16
C PHE A 108 10.00 2.04 -23.68
N LEU A 109 9.89 0.71 -23.80
CA LEU A 109 11.02 -0.17 -24.13
C LEU A 109 10.98 -0.74 -25.56
N GLY A 110 10.11 -0.21 -26.44
CA GLY A 110 10.31 -0.31 -27.90
C GLY A 110 10.09 -1.67 -28.59
N LEU A 111 9.62 -2.71 -27.91
CA LEU A 111 9.26 -3.98 -28.58
C LEU A 111 7.87 -3.87 -29.22
N SER A 112 7.80 -3.30 -30.42
CA SER A 112 6.59 -3.25 -31.24
C SER A 112 6.27 -4.65 -31.81
N ILE A 113 5.06 -5.15 -31.57
CA ILE A 113 4.46 -6.29 -32.27
C ILE A 113 3.17 -5.79 -32.94
N GLY A 114 2.99 -6.08 -34.22
CA GLY A 114 1.69 -5.93 -34.89
C GLY A 114 0.69 -6.90 -34.27
N VAL A 115 -0.33 -6.39 -33.58
CA VAL A 115 -1.32 -7.22 -32.89
C VAL A 115 -2.56 -7.40 -33.78
N HIS A 116 -2.78 -8.63 -34.24
CA HIS A 116 -4.13 -9.15 -34.43
C HIS A 116 -4.47 -10.01 -33.21
N ASN A 117 -5.50 -9.62 -32.44
CA ASN A 117 -6.14 -10.40 -31.36
C ASN A 117 -5.29 -10.82 -30.13
N ILE A 118 -4.48 -9.92 -29.53
CA ILE A 118 -3.89 -10.15 -28.20
C ILE A 118 -4.42 -9.11 -27.20
N VAL A 119 -5.02 -9.58 -26.10
CA VAL A 119 -5.40 -8.73 -24.97
C VAL A 119 -4.14 -8.37 -24.18
N PRO A 120 -3.76 -7.08 -24.05
CA PRO A 120 -2.59 -6.70 -23.27
C PRO A 120 -2.75 -7.10 -21.81
N TRP A 121 -1.68 -7.62 -21.19
CA TRP A 121 -1.65 -7.95 -19.76
C TRP A 121 -0.55 -7.17 -19.03
N ILE A 122 -0.72 -7.02 -17.73
CA ILE A 122 0.29 -6.43 -16.85
C ILE A 122 1.04 -7.55 -16.16
N GLU A 123 2.36 -7.39 -16.06
CA GLU A 123 3.21 -8.27 -15.27
C GLU A 123 3.96 -7.49 -14.20
N LEU A 124 4.20 -8.13 -13.05
CA LEU A 124 5.02 -7.59 -11.97
C LEU A 124 6.38 -8.27 -12.06
N GLY A 125 7.45 -7.49 -11.92
CA GLY A 125 8.82 -7.98 -11.99
C GLY A 125 9.72 -7.26 -10.99
N GLY A 126 10.75 -7.97 -10.54
CA GLY A 126 11.81 -7.45 -9.67
C GLY A 126 11.66 -7.81 -8.20
N SER A 127 12.63 -7.32 -7.42
CA SER A 127 12.81 -7.69 -6.01
C SER A 127 12.19 -6.67 -5.06
N VAL A 128 11.63 -7.18 -3.95
CA VAL A 128 11.14 -6.41 -2.82
C VAL A 128 11.77 -6.96 -1.55
N VAL A 129 12.17 -6.06 -0.65
CA VAL A 129 12.65 -6.41 0.69
C VAL A 129 11.72 -5.79 1.71
N ILE A 130 11.24 -6.59 2.65
CA ILE A 130 10.51 -6.14 3.83
C ILE A 130 11.39 -6.42 5.05
N GLU A 131 11.73 -5.39 5.81
CA GLU A 131 12.60 -5.51 6.98
C GLU A 131 11.92 -4.93 8.23
N CYS A 132 11.96 -5.67 9.33
CA CYS A 132 11.52 -5.20 10.63
C CYS A 132 12.74 -4.76 11.44
N VAL A 133 12.99 -3.45 11.48
CA VAL A 133 14.15 -2.85 12.19
C VAL A 133 14.22 -3.27 13.67
N GLN A 134 13.07 -3.41 14.34
CA GLN A 134 13.02 -3.76 15.76
C GLN A 134 13.47 -5.20 16.07
N THR A 135 13.22 -6.13 15.14
CA THR A 135 13.46 -7.57 15.36
C THR A 135 14.52 -8.14 14.43
N GLY A 136 15.03 -7.35 13.49
CA GLY A 136 15.94 -7.75 12.43
C GLY A 136 15.35 -8.74 11.42
N HIS A 137 14.08 -9.11 11.52
CA HIS A 137 13.47 -10.07 10.59
C HIS A 137 13.38 -9.46 9.20
N LYS A 138 13.64 -10.26 8.16
CA LYS A 138 13.71 -9.80 6.78
C LYS A 138 13.02 -10.78 5.84
N ALA A 139 12.20 -10.29 4.93
CA ALA A 139 11.60 -11.07 3.85
C ALA A 139 12.12 -10.55 2.51
N ASN A 140 12.73 -11.43 1.73
CA ASN A 140 13.10 -11.18 0.35
C ASN A 140 12.00 -11.76 -0.54
N ILE A 141 11.44 -10.95 -1.43
CA ILE A 141 10.34 -11.31 -2.33
C ILE A 141 10.80 -11.03 -3.75
N GLU A 142 10.62 -11.99 -4.65
CA GLU A 142 10.94 -11.84 -6.06
C GLU A 142 9.68 -12.05 -6.91
N PHE A 143 9.33 -11.03 -7.69
CA PHE A 143 8.30 -11.13 -8.72
C PHE A 143 8.94 -11.57 -10.03
N LEU A 144 8.57 -12.77 -10.49
CA LEU A 144 9.16 -13.38 -11.67
C LEU A 144 8.29 -13.08 -12.89
N THR A 145 8.87 -12.40 -13.87
CA THR A 145 8.22 -12.17 -15.16
C THR A 145 8.20 -13.47 -15.99
N LYS A 146 7.24 -13.58 -16.90
CA LYS A 146 7.09 -14.74 -17.76
C LYS A 146 8.36 -14.86 -18.63
N PRO A 147 9.03 -16.02 -18.63
CA PRO A 147 10.13 -16.29 -19.55
C PRO A 147 9.69 -16.22 -21.02
N PHE A 148 10.63 -15.96 -21.92
CA PHE A 148 10.36 -15.93 -23.38
C PHE A 148 9.82 -17.27 -23.92
N TYR A 149 10.21 -18.39 -23.32
CA TYR A 149 9.78 -19.73 -23.71
C TYR A 149 9.04 -20.43 -22.56
N GLY A 150 7.75 -20.70 -22.76
CA GLY A 150 6.93 -21.40 -21.78
C GLY A 150 6.78 -20.65 -20.45
N GLY A 151 6.28 -21.34 -19.42
CA GLY A 151 6.18 -20.81 -18.06
C GLY A 151 4.85 -20.15 -17.69
N LYS A 152 4.59 -20.12 -16.38
CA LYS A 152 3.41 -19.49 -15.77
C LYS A 152 3.67 -18.00 -15.55
N LYS A 153 2.62 -17.19 -15.77
CA LYS A 153 2.63 -15.75 -15.45
C LYS A 153 2.54 -15.54 -13.94
N HIS A 154 2.87 -14.34 -13.48
CA HIS A 154 2.53 -13.86 -12.13
C HIS A 154 3.19 -14.62 -10.98
N ARG A 155 4.28 -15.34 -11.26
CA ARG A 155 5.01 -16.12 -10.26
C ARG A 155 5.68 -15.22 -9.23
N VAL A 156 5.65 -15.66 -7.98
CA VAL A 156 6.32 -15.00 -6.87
C VAL A 156 7.04 -16.05 -6.02
N THR A 157 8.23 -15.71 -5.55
CA THR A 157 8.94 -16.46 -4.51
C THR A 157 9.25 -15.54 -3.34
N CYS A 158 9.26 -16.09 -2.13
CA CYS A 158 9.57 -15.36 -0.92
C CYS A 158 10.39 -16.22 0.04
N GLU A 159 11.39 -15.62 0.65
CA GLU A 159 12.23 -16.22 1.68
C GLU A 159 12.29 -15.28 2.88
N VAL A 160 12.11 -15.83 4.09
CA VAL A 160 12.07 -15.04 5.32
C VAL A 160 13.16 -15.51 6.29
N PHE A 161 13.92 -14.55 6.80
CA PHE A 161 15.12 -14.71 7.60
C PHE A 161 14.97 -14.05 8.97
N ALA A 162 15.66 -14.59 9.97
CA ALA A 162 15.76 -14.00 11.30
C ALA A 162 17.08 -13.24 11.40
N GLY A 163 17.04 -11.91 11.51
CA GLY A 163 18.26 -11.11 11.64
C GLY A 163 19.21 -11.30 10.46
N ALA A 164 20.48 -11.59 10.78
CA ALA A 164 21.55 -11.80 9.81
C ALA A 164 21.69 -13.26 9.32
N ASP A 165 20.75 -14.14 9.67
CA ASP A 165 20.80 -15.55 9.30
C ASP A 165 20.78 -15.73 7.77
N LYS A 166 21.67 -16.60 7.27
CA LYS A 166 21.72 -16.95 5.83
C LYS A 166 20.65 -17.96 5.42
N LYS A 167 20.12 -18.74 6.37
CA LYS A 167 19.14 -19.78 6.10
C LYS A 167 17.74 -19.23 6.38
N PRO A 168 16.80 -19.28 5.42
CA PRO A 168 15.45 -18.83 5.67
C PRO A 168 14.75 -19.81 6.61
N TYR A 169 13.97 -19.25 7.52
CA TYR A 169 13.14 -20.02 8.45
C TYR A 169 11.73 -20.30 7.87
N TYR A 170 11.38 -19.58 6.80
CA TYR A 170 10.13 -19.72 6.07
C TYR A 170 10.36 -19.44 4.58
N THR A 171 9.75 -20.23 3.72
CA THR A 171 9.73 -20.00 2.27
C THR A 171 8.30 -20.03 1.76
N ALA A 172 7.99 -19.23 0.75
CA ALA A 172 6.70 -19.26 0.08
C ALA A 172 6.85 -19.07 -1.42
N GLN A 173 5.97 -19.71 -2.19
CA GLN A 173 5.98 -19.64 -3.64
C GLN A 173 4.58 -19.84 -4.22
N GLY A 174 4.35 -19.31 -5.41
CA GLY A 174 3.07 -19.42 -6.09
C GLY A 174 2.84 -18.27 -7.04
N GLU A 175 1.60 -17.79 -7.11
CA GLU A 175 1.13 -16.77 -8.03
C GLU A 175 0.36 -15.70 -7.26
N TRP A 176 0.73 -14.42 -7.41
CA TRP A 176 0.14 -13.32 -6.62
C TRP A 176 -1.36 -13.10 -6.88
N ASN A 177 -1.87 -13.60 -8.01
CA ASN A 177 -3.26 -13.45 -8.44
C ASN A 177 -4.12 -14.70 -8.23
N SER A 178 -3.56 -15.82 -7.75
CA SER A 178 -4.32 -17.07 -7.56
C SER A 178 -4.06 -17.69 -6.19
N ARG A 179 -2.89 -18.27 -5.96
CA ARG A 179 -2.55 -18.98 -4.72
C ARG A 179 -1.06 -18.90 -4.42
N MET A 180 -0.73 -18.72 -3.14
CA MET A 180 0.62 -18.84 -2.59
C MET A 180 0.63 -19.92 -1.53
N ASP A 181 1.59 -20.84 -1.61
CA ASP A 181 1.84 -21.87 -0.60
C ASP A 181 3.14 -21.54 0.14
N GLY A 182 3.15 -21.80 1.45
CA GLY A 182 4.27 -21.52 2.34
C GLY A 182 4.74 -22.75 3.10
N ARG A 183 6.00 -22.75 3.54
CA ARG A 183 6.63 -23.84 4.26
C ARG A 183 7.60 -23.32 5.33
N TRP A 184 7.43 -23.84 6.53
CA TRP A 184 8.35 -23.65 7.65
C TRP A 184 9.54 -24.59 7.48
N THR A 185 10.76 -24.05 7.43
CA THR A 185 11.95 -24.85 7.07
C THR A 185 12.49 -25.69 8.23
N ASP A 186 12.18 -25.29 9.47
CA ASP A 186 12.56 -25.98 10.71
C ASP A 186 11.69 -27.20 10.99
N SER A 187 10.37 -27.05 10.89
CA SER A 187 9.38 -28.09 11.16
C SER A 187 8.96 -28.88 9.92
N GLY A 188 9.27 -28.37 8.73
CA GLY A 188 8.78 -28.91 7.46
C GLY A 188 7.29 -28.67 7.20
N ARG A 189 6.57 -28.01 8.12
CA ARG A 189 5.13 -27.73 8.04
C ARG A 189 4.82 -26.85 6.83
N SER A 190 3.94 -27.34 5.95
CA SER A 190 3.39 -26.57 4.84
C SER A 190 2.04 -25.95 5.19
N GLU A 191 1.74 -24.80 4.61
CA GLU A 191 0.45 -24.11 4.76
C GLU A 191 0.07 -23.37 3.47
N VAL A 192 -1.21 -23.05 3.32
CA VAL A 192 -1.64 -22.11 2.29
C VAL A 192 -1.43 -20.71 2.83
N LEU A 193 -0.51 -19.95 2.22
CA LEU A 193 -0.27 -18.57 2.62
C LEU A 193 -1.51 -17.73 2.28
N PHE A 194 -2.01 -17.80 1.05
CA PHE A 194 -3.35 -17.30 0.72
C PHE A 194 -3.87 -17.93 -0.57
N GLU A 195 -5.19 -17.90 -0.73
CA GLU A 195 -5.86 -18.35 -1.96
C GLU A 195 -6.94 -17.34 -2.34
N VAL A 196 -6.75 -16.64 -3.46
CA VAL A 196 -7.55 -15.50 -3.90
C VAL A 196 -9.04 -15.85 -4.05
N SER A 197 -9.37 -17.05 -4.53
CA SER A 197 -10.76 -17.50 -4.68
C SER A 197 -11.53 -17.57 -3.36
N SER A 198 -10.84 -17.79 -2.24
CA SER A 198 -11.42 -17.83 -0.89
C SER A 198 -11.55 -16.45 -0.25
N MET A 199 -10.86 -15.43 -0.78
CA MET A 199 -10.76 -14.11 -0.15
C MET A 199 -11.92 -13.19 -0.55
N LYS A 200 -12.67 -12.71 0.45
CA LYS A 200 -13.76 -11.74 0.24
C LYS A 200 -13.28 -10.33 0.52
N ALA A 201 -12.94 -9.59 -0.54
CA ALA A 201 -12.56 -8.18 -0.44
C ALA A 201 -13.66 -7.34 0.24
N ARG A 202 -13.27 -6.58 1.26
CA ARG A 202 -14.16 -5.66 1.97
C ARG A 202 -14.43 -4.41 1.13
N ARG A 203 -15.70 -4.01 1.05
CA ARG A 203 -16.10 -2.78 0.37
C ARG A 203 -15.70 -1.58 1.23
N LYS A 204 -14.99 -0.63 0.62
CA LYS A 204 -14.61 0.64 1.23
C LYS A 204 -15.83 1.53 1.38
N ARG A 205 -16.03 2.08 2.59
CA ARG A 205 -16.97 3.17 2.84
C ARG A 205 -16.27 4.47 2.44
N VAL A 206 -16.98 5.33 1.71
CA VAL A 206 -16.50 6.64 1.27
C VAL A 206 -17.71 7.55 1.26
N ALA A 207 -17.53 8.83 1.63
CA ALA A 207 -18.59 9.82 1.56
C ALA A 207 -19.24 9.86 0.15
N PRO A 208 -20.57 10.08 0.07
CA PRO A 208 -21.24 10.34 -1.20
C PRO A 208 -20.63 11.58 -1.89
N VAL A 209 -20.57 11.59 -3.22
CA VAL A 209 -19.96 12.69 -4.01
C VAL A 209 -20.56 14.07 -3.67
N SER A 210 -21.84 14.12 -3.29
CA SER A 210 -22.50 15.36 -2.86
C SER A 210 -21.98 15.94 -1.55
N ARG A 211 -21.41 15.10 -0.67
CA ARG A 211 -20.81 15.51 0.61
C ARG A 211 -19.29 15.66 0.54
N GLN A 212 -18.69 15.29 -0.59
CA GLN A 212 -17.25 15.41 -0.77
C GLN A 212 -16.84 16.84 -1.07
N GLN A 213 -15.65 17.25 -0.64
CA GLN A 213 -15.06 18.54 -0.96
C GLN A 213 -14.63 18.64 -2.42
N GLY A 214 -14.50 19.87 -2.94
CA GLY A 214 -14.24 20.12 -4.37
C GLY A 214 -12.99 19.44 -4.91
N HIS A 215 -12.03 19.16 -4.03
CA HIS A 215 -10.73 18.57 -4.34
C HIS A 215 -10.61 17.08 -4.00
N GLU A 216 -11.69 16.43 -3.56
CA GLU A 216 -11.68 14.98 -3.32
C GLU A 216 -11.81 14.17 -4.62
N SER A 217 -11.16 13.00 -4.63
CA SER A 217 -10.96 12.19 -5.84
C SER A 217 -12.26 11.81 -6.56
N ARG A 218 -13.31 11.35 -5.87
CA ARG A 218 -14.55 10.96 -6.57
C ARG A 218 -15.32 12.17 -7.06
N ARG A 219 -15.24 13.32 -6.40
CA ARG A 219 -15.86 14.57 -6.85
C ARG A 219 -15.17 15.12 -8.09
N VAL A 220 -13.85 15.20 -8.12
CA VAL A 220 -13.13 15.71 -9.32
C VAL A 220 -13.29 14.80 -10.52
N TRP A 221 -13.14 13.48 -10.33
CA TRP A 221 -13.20 12.53 -11.44
C TRP A 221 -14.63 12.04 -11.76
N ARG A 222 -15.68 12.65 -11.18
CA ARG A 222 -17.08 12.18 -11.30
C ARG A 222 -17.55 12.09 -12.74
N HIS A 223 -17.26 13.11 -13.55
CA HIS A 223 -17.73 13.21 -14.93
C HIS A 223 -17.00 12.20 -15.83
N VAL A 224 -15.69 12.06 -15.65
CA VAL A 224 -14.90 11.01 -16.33
C VAL A 224 -15.41 9.62 -15.97
N THR A 225 -15.69 9.38 -14.68
CA THR A 225 -16.22 8.09 -14.21
C THR A 225 -17.61 7.80 -14.79
N CYS A 226 -18.47 8.81 -14.87
CA CYS A 226 -19.80 8.69 -15.44
C CYS A 226 -19.74 8.33 -16.93
N ALA A 227 -18.94 9.06 -17.70
CA ALA A 227 -18.75 8.80 -19.13
C ALA A 227 -18.17 7.40 -19.40
N LEU A 228 -17.14 6.98 -18.64
CA LEU A 228 -16.56 5.64 -18.78
C LEU A 228 -17.56 4.52 -18.41
N ARG A 229 -18.49 4.75 -17.49
CA ARG A 229 -19.56 3.80 -17.16
C ARG A 229 -20.60 3.71 -18.26
N GLY A 230 -20.85 4.81 -18.96
CA GLY A 230 -21.70 4.86 -20.15
C GLY A 230 -21.00 4.39 -21.44
N ALA A 231 -19.75 3.92 -21.36
CA ALA A 231 -18.91 3.58 -22.50
C ALA A 231 -18.73 4.73 -23.52
N ASP A 232 -18.87 5.98 -23.07
CA ASP A 232 -18.69 7.17 -23.89
C ASP A 232 -17.23 7.67 -23.79
N CYS A 233 -16.42 7.26 -24.75
CA CYS A 233 -14.99 7.57 -24.81
C CYS A 233 -14.72 9.06 -25.05
N ASP A 234 -15.57 9.73 -25.83
CA ASP A 234 -15.38 11.13 -26.20
C ASP A 234 -15.71 12.03 -25.02
N ALA A 235 -16.84 11.80 -24.34
CA ALA A 235 -17.19 12.51 -23.12
C ALA A 235 -16.16 12.26 -22.00
N ALA A 236 -15.63 11.02 -21.89
CA ALA A 236 -14.59 10.72 -20.92
C ALA A 236 -13.30 11.50 -21.21
N THR A 237 -12.91 11.62 -22.48
CA THR A 237 -11.73 12.37 -22.91
C THR A 237 -11.91 13.87 -22.68
N ALA A 238 -13.07 14.43 -23.03
CA ALA A 238 -13.39 15.84 -22.80
C ALA A 238 -13.39 16.19 -21.31
N ALA A 239 -14.08 15.39 -20.49
CA ALA A 239 -14.11 15.58 -19.03
C ALA A 239 -12.70 15.46 -18.41
N LYS A 240 -11.88 14.52 -18.89
CA LYS A 240 -10.49 14.36 -18.43
C LYS A 240 -9.65 15.59 -18.77
N ARG A 241 -9.76 16.11 -20.00
CA ARG A 241 -9.06 17.32 -20.43
C ARG A 241 -9.44 18.53 -19.57
N ALA A 242 -10.72 18.68 -19.23
CA ALA A 242 -11.20 19.77 -18.38
C ALA A 242 -10.55 19.72 -16.98
N VAL A 243 -10.47 18.54 -16.36
CA VAL A 243 -9.80 18.36 -15.06
C VAL A 243 -8.31 18.68 -15.14
N GLU A 244 -7.60 18.14 -16.14
CA GLU A 244 -6.16 18.37 -16.30
C GLU A 244 -5.84 19.83 -16.63
N GLN A 245 -6.70 20.50 -17.41
CA GLN A 245 -6.53 21.91 -17.73
C GLN A 245 -6.72 22.78 -16.48
N ALA A 246 -7.78 22.53 -15.69
CA ALA A 246 -7.99 23.25 -14.44
C ALA A 246 -6.81 23.08 -13.46
N GLN A 247 -6.20 21.88 -13.40
CA GLN A 247 -4.99 21.65 -12.61
C GLN A 247 -3.79 22.46 -13.13
N ARG A 248 -3.57 22.50 -14.46
CA ARG A 248 -2.50 23.30 -15.07
C ARG A 248 -2.68 24.79 -14.82
N ASP A 249 -3.90 25.28 -14.94
CA ASP A 249 -4.21 26.70 -14.73
C ASP A 249 -4.03 27.09 -13.25
N ALA A 250 -4.44 26.22 -12.32
CA ALA A 250 -4.21 26.43 -10.89
C ALA A 250 -2.72 26.44 -10.51
N VAL A 251 -1.88 25.67 -11.20
CA VAL A 251 -0.41 25.72 -11.00
C VAL A 251 0.15 27.04 -11.52
N LYS A 252 -0.22 27.44 -12.75
CA LYS A 252 0.22 28.73 -13.32
C LYS A 252 -0.19 29.92 -12.46
N ALA A 253 -1.40 29.92 -11.91
CA ALA A 253 -1.87 30.98 -11.03
C ALA A 253 -1.04 31.07 -9.75
N ARG A 254 -0.68 29.93 -9.15
CA ARG A 254 0.20 29.87 -7.98
C ARG A 254 1.60 30.39 -8.30
N ASP A 255 2.17 29.95 -9.41
CA ASP A 255 3.51 30.40 -9.85
C ASP A 255 3.52 31.92 -10.11
N ALA A 256 2.47 32.46 -10.73
CA ALA A 256 2.32 33.90 -10.97
C ALA A 256 2.22 34.71 -9.67
N ASN A 257 1.63 34.14 -8.61
CA ASN A 257 1.51 34.77 -7.30
C ASN A 257 2.72 34.50 -6.38
N GLY A 258 3.70 33.70 -6.81
CA GLY A 258 4.81 33.26 -5.96
C GLY A 258 4.37 32.34 -4.81
N GLU A 259 3.18 31.74 -4.90
CA GLU A 259 2.62 30.86 -3.88
C GLU A 259 3.21 29.45 -4.00
N LYS A 260 3.65 28.89 -2.87
CA LYS A 260 4.07 27.49 -2.82
C LYS A 260 2.86 26.59 -2.55
N TRP A 261 2.88 25.41 -3.18
CA TRP A 261 1.92 24.36 -2.86
C TRP A 261 2.17 23.83 -1.45
N ASN A 262 1.14 23.89 -0.61
CA ASN A 262 1.16 23.30 0.73
C ASN A 262 0.26 22.08 0.75
N THR A 263 0.81 20.97 1.22
CA THR A 263 0.08 19.72 1.47
C THR A 263 -0.80 19.86 2.72
N LEU A 264 -1.91 19.12 2.75
CA LEU A 264 -2.92 19.22 3.80
C LEU A 264 -2.77 18.15 4.88
N LEU A 265 -2.30 16.95 4.52
CA LEU A 265 -2.28 15.78 5.40
C LEU A 265 -0.86 15.29 5.71
N PHE A 266 0.09 15.54 4.80
CA PHE A 266 1.45 15.03 4.88
C PHE A 266 2.48 16.15 4.89
N SER A 267 3.57 15.99 5.64
CA SER A 267 4.73 16.89 5.62
C SER A 267 5.96 16.20 5.04
N PRO A 268 6.87 16.94 4.37
CA PRO A 268 8.16 16.39 3.98
C PRO A 268 8.98 15.96 5.19
N LYS A 269 9.61 14.79 5.12
CA LYS A 269 10.51 14.26 6.15
C LYS A 269 11.96 14.31 5.64
N GLY A 270 12.46 15.52 5.39
CA GLY A 270 13.77 15.72 4.76
C GLY A 270 13.86 15.00 3.41
N ASP A 271 14.99 14.33 3.16
CA ASP A 271 15.20 13.51 1.96
C ASP A 271 14.54 12.12 2.06
N ASP A 272 14.02 11.74 3.24
CA ASP A 272 13.45 10.41 3.53
C ASP A 272 11.98 10.25 3.11
N GLY A 273 11.39 11.28 2.47
CA GLY A 273 10.08 11.22 1.84
C GLY A 273 9.01 12.05 2.55
N TRP A 274 7.85 11.42 2.83
CA TRP A 274 6.66 12.10 3.35
C TRP A 274 6.11 11.38 4.58
N GLU A 275 5.73 12.13 5.61
CA GLU A 275 5.10 11.63 6.82
C GLU A 275 3.71 12.22 7.02
N TYR A 276 2.80 11.45 7.61
CA TYR A 276 1.48 11.93 8.01
C TYR A 276 1.63 12.88 9.21
N MET A 277 0.91 14.00 9.21
CA MET A 277 1.11 15.04 10.22
C MET A 277 0.65 14.58 11.62
N THR A 278 -0.46 13.83 11.71
CA THR A 278 -1.15 13.45 12.95
C THR A 278 -1.27 11.91 13.17
N PRO A 279 -0.15 11.15 13.13
CA PRO A 279 -0.18 9.69 13.20
C PRO A 279 -0.68 9.19 14.56
N LEU A 280 -1.20 7.96 14.57
CA LEU A 280 -1.74 7.28 15.75
C LEU A 280 -0.73 7.25 16.89
N SER A 281 0.56 7.06 16.59
CA SER A 281 1.63 7.06 17.58
C SER A 281 1.79 8.38 18.35
N LYS A 282 1.39 9.52 17.76
CA LYS A 282 1.37 10.83 18.46
C LYS A 282 0.08 11.02 19.27
N ARG A 283 -1.02 10.38 18.88
CA ARG A 283 -2.35 10.54 19.51
C ARG A 283 -2.61 9.53 20.62
N VAL A 284 -2.05 8.33 20.52
CA VAL A 284 -2.17 7.24 21.49
C VAL A 284 -0.77 6.78 21.88
N PRO A 285 -0.26 7.19 23.05
CA PRO A 285 1.06 6.76 23.51
C PRO A 285 1.12 5.24 23.68
N SER A 286 2.16 4.60 23.15
CA SER A 286 2.45 3.20 23.44
C SER A 286 2.70 3.02 24.94
N ALA A 287 2.15 1.96 25.53
CA ALA A 287 2.54 1.54 26.88
C ALA A 287 4.06 1.31 26.89
N LYS A 288 4.79 2.02 27.75
CA LYS A 288 6.25 1.92 27.87
C LYS A 288 6.62 0.45 28.08
N THR A 289 7.36 -0.13 27.15
CA THR A 289 8.09 -1.38 27.40
C THR A 289 9.17 -1.05 28.42
N THR A 290 8.97 -1.44 29.68
CA THR A 290 10.01 -1.36 30.71
C THR A 290 11.24 -2.12 30.20
N PRO A 291 12.42 -1.48 30.07
CA PRO A 291 13.63 -2.23 29.77
C PRO A 291 13.83 -3.25 30.90
N GLN A 292 13.95 -4.53 30.54
CA GLN A 292 14.36 -5.55 31.49
C GLN A 292 15.73 -5.14 32.05
N HIS A 293 15.73 -4.68 33.30
CA HIS A 293 16.94 -4.48 34.08
C HIS A 293 17.71 -5.81 34.08
N LYS A 294 18.90 -5.81 33.46
CA LYS A 294 19.93 -6.79 33.80
C LYS A 294 20.43 -6.43 35.20
N ASN A 295 19.84 -7.04 36.23
CA ASN A 295 20.40 -7.07 37.56
C ASN A 295 20.66 -8.53 37.94
N GLY A 296 21.92 -8.85 38.28
CA GLY A 296 22.20 -10.08 39.01
C GLY A 296 23.58 -10.72 38.81
N GLU A 297 24.68 -9.97 38.78
CA GLU A 297 25.97 -10.53 39.23
C GLU A 297 26.39 -9.80 40.52
N THR A 298 25.99 -10.39 41.64
CA THR A 298 26.60 -10.16 42.94
C THR A 298 27.77 -11.13 43.10
N ALA A 299 28.97 -10.61 43.36
CA ALA A 299 29.65 -10.75 44.65
C ALA A 299 31.16 -10.49 44.50
N GLU A 300 31.57 -9.32 44.96
CA GLU A 300 32.91 -9.09 45.51
C GLU A 300 33.04 -9.78 46.88
N ASN A 301 34.30 -10.04 47.26
CA ASN A 301 34.86 -10.63 48.48
C ASN A 301 34.89 -12.17 48.52
N THR A 302 36.03 -12.81 48.79
CA THR A 302 36.91 -12.51 49.94
C THR A 302 38.29 -13.17 49.80
N ARG A 303 39.33 -12.45 50.24
CA ARG A 303 40.66 -12.88 50.73
C ARG A 303 41.69 -13.49 49.77
#